data_AF-A0A536U317-F1
#
_entry.id   AF-A0A536U317-F1
#
_cell.length_a   1.000
_cell.length_b   1.000
_cell.length_c   1.000
_cell.angle_alpha   90.00
_cell.angle_beta   90.00
_cell.angle_gamma   90.00
#
_symmetry.space_group_name_H-M   'P 1'
#
loop_
_entity.id
_entity.type
_entity.pdbx_description
1 polymer ?
#
loop_
_entity_poly.entity_id
_entity_poly.type
_entity_poly.pdbx_seq_one_letter_code
_entity_poly.pdbx_strand_id
1 'polypeptide(L)'
;MRTTALGVAALMIASALGYWGISAYRKGQLQKAVTALVKDSSERLQAALAVETEAVHEDAARMVGKLDDQAQEVDKHVIELRGMSASPNRALVDAAEEYLLTVRQILRNQAASHRYRIQVLSSERALRDHMRTASRRSGTWIQEALRAKDRMEKEYFDYRLSVDTFGRLLESYPATRSKLALQVGAGLLVDEAVAANARKRALATSRRVADDVERARQLAAVR
;
A
#
# COMPACT_ATOMS: atom_id res chain seq x y z
N MET A 1 18.01 11.27 64.56
CA MET A 1 16.93 10.63 63.76
C MET A 1 16.16 11.60 62.86
N ARG A 2 15.85 12.85 63.27
CA ARG A 2 15.13 13.82 62.40
C ARG A 2 15.91 14.27 61.16
N THR A 3 17.22 14.48 61.27
CA THR A 3 18.09 14.94 60.16
C THR A 3 18.35 13.85 59.10
N THR A 4 18.46 12.60 59.51
CA THR A 4 18.59 11.44 58.61
C THR A 4 17.31 11.17 57.82
N ALA A 5 16.13 11.35 58.45
CA ALA A 5 14.84 11.22 57.78
C ALA A 5 14.60 12.31 56.72
N LEU A 6 15.02 13.55 57.00
CA LEU A 6 14.95 14.67 56.05
C LEU A 6 15.87 14.47 54.84
N GLY A 7 17.09 13.96 55.05
CA GLY A 7 18.02 13.64 53.96
C GLY A 7 17.51 12.54 53.02
N VAL A 8 16.91 11.48 53.58
CA VAL A 8 16.30 10.39 52.78
C VAL A 8 15.07 10.88 52.02
N ALA A 9 14.21 11.69 52.64
CA ALA A 9 13.04 12.26 51.97
C ALA A 9 13.43 13.17 50.79
N ALA A 10 14.44 14.02 50.95
CA ALA A 10 14.94 14.89 49.88
C ALA A 10 15.53 14.09 48.71
N LEU A 11 16.28 13.02 48.99
CA LEU A 11 16.82 12.10 47.98
C LEU A 11 15.71 11.38 47.20
N MET A 12 14.66 10.93 47.89
CA MET A 12 13.51 10.28 47.25
C MET A 12 12.75 11.24 46.33
N ILE A 13 12.54 12.49 46.76
CA ILE A 13 11.86 13.51 45.94
C ILE A 13 12.71 13.90 44.72
N ALA A 14 14.01 14.14 44.90
CA ALA A 14 14.91 14.45 43.79
C ALA A 14 15.01 13.29 42.78
N SER A 15 15.03 12.05 43.25
CA SER A 15 15.03 10.86 42.40
C SER A 15 13.71 10.69 41.64
N ALA A 16 12.58 10.93 42.30
CA ALA A 16 11.25 10.87 41.68
C ALA A 16 11.08 11.95 40.59
N LEU A 17 11.55 13.19 40.85
CA LEU A 17 11.51 14.28 39.88
C LEU A 17 12.46 14.05 38.69
N GLY A 18 13.67 13.56 38.96
CA GLY A 18 14.62 13.17 37.91
C GLY A 18 14.07 12.07 37.00
N TYR A 19 13.44 11.04 37.60
CA TYR A 19 12.79 9.97 36.86
C TYR A 19 11.60 10.48 36.01
N TRP A 20 10.77 11.36 36.57
CA TRP A 20 9.66 11.98 35.84
C TRP A 20 10.12 12.82 34.66
N GLY A 21 11.13 13.67 34.85
CA GLY A 21 11.69 14.50 33.78
C GLY A 21 12.28 13.67 32.64
N ILE A 22 13.05 12.63 32.96
CA ILE A 22 13.63 11.73 31.95
C ILE A 22 12.54 10.92 31.24
N SER A 23 11.53 10.44 31.97
CA SER A 23 10.40 9.69 31.39
C SER A 23 9.58 10.53 30.41
N ALA A 24 9.21 11.76 30.81
CA ALA A 24 8.49 12.69 29.95
C ALA A 24 9.31 13.08 28.72
N TYR A 25 10.61 13.32 28.89
CA TYR A 25 11.52 13.62 27.79
C TYR A 25 11.62 12.45 26.79
N ARG A 26 11.84 11.22 27.28
CA ARG A 26 11.89 10.01 26.44
C ARG A 26 10.58 9.77 25.69
N LYS A 27 9.44 9.98 26.35
CA LYS A 27 8.12 9.89 25.72
C LYS A 27 7.94 10.94 24.62
N GLY A 28 8.37 12.19 24.86
CA GLY A 28 8.32 13.25 23.87
C GLY A 28 9.23 13.00 22.65
N GLN A 29 10.43 12.47 22.87
CA GLN A 29 11.35 12.10 21.78
C GLN A 29 10.79 10.94 20.95
N LEU A 30 10.28 9.88 21.60
CA LEU A 30 9.62 8.78 20.92
C LEU A 30 8.43 9.29 20.08
N GLN A 31 7.58 10.14 20.66
CA GLN A 31 6.42 10.67 19.96
C GLN A 31 6.81 11.48 18.72
N LYS A 32 7.83 12.32 18.81
CA LYS A 32 8.37 13.08 17.65
C LYS A 32 8.89 12.14 16.56
N ALA A 33 9.70 11.15 16.92
CA ALA A 33 10.28 10.22 15.97
C ALA A 33 9.20 9.39 15.26
N VAL A 34 8.27 8.77 16.00
CA VAL A 34 7.16 8.00 15.43
C VAL A 34 6.28 8.88 14.54
N THR A 35 5.99 10.10 14.97
CA THR A 35 5.17 11.04 14.20
C THR A 35 5.83 11.41 12.87
N ALA A 36 7.16 11.56 12.82
CA ALA A 36 7.89 11.82 11.59
C ALA A 36 7.76 10.66 10.59
N LEU A 37 7.94 9.42 11.04
CA LEU A 37 7.80 8.20 10.22
C LEU A 37 6.38 8.03 9.67
N VAL A 38 5.39 8.27 10.52
CA VAL A 38 3.96 8.20 10.16
C VAL A 38 3.60 9.27 9.15
N LYS A 39 4.07 10.51 9.36
CA LYS A 39 3.81 11.62 8.45
C LYS A 39 4.40 11.35 7.08
N ASP A 40 5.68 11.00 7.00
CA ASP A 40 6.34 10.72 5.73
C ASP A 40 5.65 9.56 5.00
N SER A 41 5.35 8.46 5.70
CA SER A 41 4.62 7.32 5.12
C SER A 41 3.20 7.70 4.64
N SER A 42 2.53 8.62 5.33
CA SER A 42 1.21 9.12 4.93
C SER A 42 1.30 10.02 3.69
N GLU A 43 2.30 10.89 3.59
CA GLU A 43 2.54 11.71 2.40
C GLU A 43 2.83 10.84 1.18
N ARG A 44 3.62 9.78 1.36
CA ARG A 44 3.89 8.78 0.30
C ARG A 44 2.64 8.03 -0.13
N LEU A 45 1.83 7.59 0.84
CA LEU A 45 0.54 6.96 0.53
C LEU A 45 -0.37 7.92 -0.22
N GLN A 46 -0.49 9.17 0.21
CA GLN A 46 -1.32 10.18 -0.44
C GLN A 46 -0.87 10.41 -1.89
N ALA A 47 0.44 10.57 -2.12
CA ALA A 47 1.01 10.74 -3.44
C ALA A 47 0.74 9.51 -4.34
N ALA A 48 0.90 8.30 -3.80
CA ALA A 48 0.63 7.07 -4.52
C ALA A 48 -0.86 6.90 -4.87
N LEU A 49 -1.76 7.20 -3.94
CA LEU A 49 -3.21 7.11 -4.19
C LEU A 49 -3.69 8.17 -5.18
N ALA A 50 -3.00 9.31 -5.30
CA ALA A 50 -3.30 10.34 -6.29
C ALA A 50 -2.94 9.92 -7.74
N VAL A 51 -2.14 8.87 -7.92
CA VAL A 51 -1.74 8.39 -9.24
C VAL A 51 -2.95 7.95 -10.07
N GLU A 52 -3.06 8.50 -11.27
CA GLU A 52 -4.10 8.14 -12.23
C GLU A 52 -3.77 6.83 -12.94
N THR A 53 -4.81 6.02 -13.16
CA THR A 53 -4.69 4.71 -13.77
C THR A 53 -4.55 4.74 -15.31
N GLU A 54 -4.48 5.91 -15.95
CA GLU A 54 -4.58 6.02 -17.43
C GLU A 54 -3.24 6.21 -18.15
N ALA A 55 -2.11 6.04 -17.45
CA ALA A 55 -0.76 6.23 -18.01
C ALA A 55 -0.46 5.37 -19.26
N VAL A 56 0.25 5.97 -20.23
CA VAL A 56 0.78 5.32 -21.45
C VAL A 56 1.89 4.33 -21.07
N HIS A 57 2.16 3.30 -21.90
CA HIS A 57 3.05 2.17 -21.56
C HIS A 57 4.42 2.55 -20.97
N GLU A 58 5.11 3.56 -21.53
CA GLU A 58 6.42 4.00 -21.01
C GLU A 58 6.31 4.68 -19.64
N ASP A 59 5.26 5.47 -19.42
CA ASP A 59 4.97 6.09 -18.13
C ASP A 59 4.51 5.04 -17.10
N ALA A 60 3.87 3.97 -17.55
CA ALA A 60 3.33 2.93 -16.68
C ALA A 60 4.44 2.13 -15.97
N ALA A 61 5.52 1.78 -16.66
CA ALA A 61 6.66 1.09 -16.04
C ALA A 61 7.38 1.98 -15.02
N ARG A 62 7.60 3.25 -15.35
CA ARG A 62 8.19 4.24 -14.44
C ARG A 62 7.30 4.47 -13.21
N MET A 63 5.99 4.52 -13.41
CA MET A 63 5.01 4.65 -12.33
C MET A 63 5.01 3.44 -11.39
N VAL A 64 5.08 2.21 -11.92
CA VAL A 64 5.23 1.00 -11.09
C VAL A 64 6.52 1.05 -10.28
N GLY A 65 7.64 1.43 -10.90
CA GLY A 65 8.92 1.60 -10.20
C GLY A 65 8.82 2.61 -9.06
N LYS A 66 8.21 3.78 -9.32
CA LYS A 66 7.96 4.77 -8.25
C LYS A 66 7.12 4.19 -7.11
N LEU A 67 6.06 3.44 -7.39
CA LEU A 67 5.23 2.84 -6.33
C LEU A 67 6.00 1.80 -5.51
N ASP A 68 6.84 0.99 -6.15
CA ASP A 68 7.73 0.04 -5.47
C ASP A 68 8.75 0.77 -4.58
N ASP A 69 9.34 1.86 -5.06
CA ASP A 69 10.26 2.69 -4.28
C ASP A 69 9.56 3.28 -3.05
N GLN A 70 8.35 3.83 -3.22
CA GLN A 70 7.56 4.33 -2.08
C GLN A 70 7.30 3.22 -1.05
N ALA A 71 6.97 2.00 -1.50
CA ALA A 71 6.77 0.87 -0.61
C ALA A 71 8.04 0.43 0.12
N GLN A 72 9.20 0.51 -0.53
CA GLN A 72 10.50 0.22 0.10
C GLN A 72 10.86 1.26 1.15
N GLU A 73 10.62 2.54 0.91
CA GLU A 73 10.86 3.59 1.91
C GLU A 73 9.98 3.38 3.16
N VAL A 74 8.70 3.03 2.97
CA VAL A 74 7.84 2.70 4.13
C VAL A 74 8.32 1.45 4.87
N ASP A 75 8.89 0.47 4.17
CA ASP A 75 9.49 -0.71 4.81
C ASP A 75 10.69 -0.33 5.68
N LYS A 76 11.50 0.65 5.25
CA LYS A 76 12.58 1.21 6.09
C LYS A 76 12.02 1.86 7.35
N HIS A 77 10.90 2.60 7.26
CA HIS A 77 10.25 3.18 8.45
C HIS A 77 9.72 2.11 9.41
N VAL A 78 9.21 0.98 8.90
CA VAL A 78 8.81 -0.16 9.75
C VAL A 78 10.02 -0.71 10.51
N ILE A 79 11.17 -0.87 9.83
CA ILE A 79 12.41 -1.33 10.45
C ILE A 79 12.90 -0.33 11.50
N GLU A 80 12.89 0.96 11.17
CA GLU A 80 13.30 2.03 12.09
C GLU A 80 12.42 2.06 13.34
N LEU A 81 11.09 1.99 13.18
CA LEU A 81 10.14 1.94 14.27
C LEU A 81 10.40 0.74 15.20
N ARG A 82 10.68 -0.45 14.64
CA ARG A 82 11.01 -1.66 15.40
C ARG A 82 12.34 -1.56 16.14
N GLY A 83 13.25 -0.70 15.68
CA GLY A 83 14.49 -0.37 16.39
C GLY A 83 14.28 0.57 17.59
N MET A 84 13.11 1.22 17.71
CA MET A 84 12.81 2.13 18.82
C MET A 84 12.37 1.36 20.07
N SER A 85 12.68 1.91 21.25
CA SER A 85 12.13 1.38 22.50
C SER A 85 10.66 1.76 22.63
N ALA A 86 9.77 0.75 22.70
CA ALA A 86 8.34 0.95 22.92
C ALA A 86 7.97 1.28 24.37
N SER A 87 8.89 1.08 25.33
CA SER A 87 8.64 1.26 26.77
C SER A 87 8.02 2.63 27.15
N PRO A 88 8.48 3.77 26.59
CA PRO A 88 7.91 5.08 26.92
C PRO A 88 6.46 5.29 26.46
N ASN A 89 6.03 4.61 25.38
CA ASN A 89 4.64 4.68 24.88
C ASN A 89 4.33 3.52 23.94
N ARG A 90 4.01 2.35 24.51
CA ARG A 90 3.75 1.13 23.73
C ARG A 90 2.54 1.26 22.81
N ALA A 91 1.46 1.88 23.27
CA ALA A 91 0.23 2.05 22.48
C ALA A 91 0.47 2.86 21.19
N LEU A 92 1.33 3.88 21.25
CA LEU A 92 1.73 4.64 20.07
C LEU A 92 2.53 3.78 19.09
N VAL A 93 3.52 3.02 19.58
CA VAL A 93 4.39 2.19 18.73
C VAL A 93 3.60 1.07 18.07
N ASP A 94 2.76 0.36 18.82
CA ASP A 94 1.93 -0.74 18.30
C ASP A 94 0.94 -0.21 17.22
N ALA A 95 0.28 0.93 17.47
CA ALA A 95 -0.63 1.55 16.50
C ALA A 95 0.12 2.07 15.26
N ALA A 96 1.31 2.63 15.43
CA ALA A 96 2.14 3.08 14.31
C ALA A 96 2.64 1.91 13.47
N GLU A 97 3.04 0.79 14.09
CA GLU A 97 3.47 -0.40 13.36
C GLU A 97 2.32 -0.97 12.51
N GLU A 98 1.13 -1.13 13.10
CA GLU A 98 -0.06 -1.59 12.36
C GLU A 98 -0.38 -0.69 11.16
N TYR A 99 -0.27 0.63 11.34
CA TYR A 99 -0.48 1.61 10.28
C TYR A 99 0.58 1.53 9.19
N LEU A 100 1.87 1.55 9.53
CA LEU A 100 2.96 1.49 8.56
C LEU A 100 2.94 0.19 7.76
N LEU A 101 2.63 -0.94 8.40
CA LEU A 101 2.43 -2.22 7.71
C LEU A 101 1.26 -2.17 6.73
N THR A 102 0.14 -1.56 7.14
CA THR A 102 -1.03 -1.35 6.26
C THR A 102 -0.66 -0.48 5.06
N VAL A 103 0.00 0.67 5.29
CA VAL A 103 0.47 1.58 4.23
C VAL A 103 1.40 0.84 3.25
N ARG A 104 2.40 0.12 3.77
CA ARG A 104 3.32 -0.67 2.95
C ARG A 104 2.57 -1.68 2.08
N GLN A 105 1.61 -2.39 2.66
CA GLN A 105 0.84 -3.39 1.96
C GLN A 105 -0.05 -2.79 0.87
N ILE A 106 -0.67 -1.63 1.13
CA ILE A 106 -1.44 -0.87 0.14
C ILE A 106 -0.54 -0.49 -1.04
N LEU A 107 0.63 0.11 -0.79
CA LEU A 107 1.57 0.53 -1.84
C LEU A 107 2.06 -0.66 -2.69
N ARG A 108 2.47 -1.77 -2.06
CA ARG A 108 2.91 -2.97 -2.77
C ARG A 108 1.79 -3.56 -3.64
N ASN A 109 0.56 -3.61 -3.14
CA ASN A 109 -0.57 -4.15 -3.90
C ASN A 109 -1.02 -3.21 -5.00
N GLN A 110 -0.90 -1.89 -4.81
CA GLN A 110 -1.10 -0.92 -5.87
C GLN A 110 -0.12 -1.19 -7.01
N ALA A 111 1.19 -1.24 -6.72
CA ALA A 111 2.23 -1.52 -7.71
C ALA A 111 2.00 -2.85 -8.45
N ALA A 112 1.70 -3.92 -7.70
CA ALA A 112 1.38 -5.23 -8.27
C ALA A 112 0.15 -5.17 -9.20
N SER A 113 -0.93 -4.52 -8.78
CA SER A 113 -2.14 -4.41 -9.59
C SER A 113 -1.91 -3.66 -10.90
N HIS A 114 -1.06 -2.62 -10.89
CA HIS A 114 -0.65 -1.92 -12.10
C HIS A 114 0.23 -2.80 -13.00
N ARG A 115 1.18 -3.55 -12.42
CA ARG A 115 2.04 -4.46 -13.18
C ARG A 115 1.23 -5.53 -13.91
N TYR A 116 0.31 -6.20 -13.20
CA TYR A 116 -0.57 -7.21 -13.80
C TYR A 116 -1.53 -6.60 -14.81
N ARG A 117 -1.99 -5.36 -14.59
CA ARG A 117 -2.82 -4.66 -15.58
C ARG A 117 -2.07 -4.42 -16.89
N ILE A 118 -0.79 -4.03 -16.83
CA ILE A 118 0.02 -3.82 -18.05
C ILE A 118 0.14 -5.15 -18.82
N GLN A 119 0.39 -6.25 -18.10
CA GLN A 119 0.51 -7.59 -18.70
C GLN A 119 -0.79 -8.00 -19.41
N VAL A 120 -1.92 -7.99 -18.70
CA VAL A 120 -3.20 -8.40 -19.29
C VAL A 120 -3.60 -7.53 -20.48
N LEU A 121 -3.39 -6.21 -20.43
CA LEU A 121 -3.67 -5.32 -21.57
C LEU A 121 -2.75 -5.58 -22.76
N SER A 122 -1.49 -5.94 -22.52
CA SER A 122 -0.55 -6.33 -23.56
C SER A 122 -0.98 -7.65 -24.23
N SER A 123 -1.34 -8.67 -23.45
CA SER A 123 -1.78 -9.96 -23.99
C SER A 123 -3.15 -9.88 -24.65
N GLU A 124 -4.06 -9.06 -24.12
CA GLU A 124 -5.35 -8.75 -24.75
C GLU A 124 -5.17 -8.12 -26.13
N ARG A 125 -4.27 -7.12 -26.24
CA ARG A 125 -3.94 -6.50 -27.53
C ARG A 125 -3.30 -7.50 -28.49
N ALA A 126 -2.31 -8.26 -28.02
CA ALA A 126 -1.63 -9.27 -28.84
C ALA A 126 -2.62 -10.32 -29.38
N LEU A 127 -3.57 -10.79 -28.56
CA LEU A 127 -4.61 -11.71 -29.02
C LEU A 127 -5.50 -11.06 -30.08
N ARG A 128 -5.98 -9.83 -29.86
CA ARG A 128 -6.80 -9.12 -30.86
C ARG A 128 -6.08 -8.94 -32.19
N ASP A 129 -4.80 -8.59 -32.14
CA ASP A 129 -4.00 -8.38 -33.34
C ASP A 129 -3.75 -9.70 -34.08
N HIS A 130 -3.46 -10.79 -33.37
CA HIS A 130 -3.37 -12.15 -33.93
C HIS A 130 -4.68 -12.59 -34.61
N MET A 131 -5.82 -12.25 -34.00
CA MET A 131 -7.14 -12.58 -34.54
C MET A 131 -7.49 -11.76 -35.80
N ARG A 132 -6.96 -10.55 -35.93
CA ARG A 132 -7.22 -9.63 -37.06
C ARG A 132 -6.31 -9.85 -38.27
N THR A 133 -5.05 -10.21 -38.04
CA THR A 133 -4.02 -10.23 -39.10
C THR A 133 -4.04 -11.50 -39.97
N ALA A 134 -4.87 -12.47 -39.63
CA ALA A 134 -4.88 -13.76 -40.30
C ALA A 134 -5.71 -13.75 -41.60
N SER A 135 -5.03 -13.91 -42.74
CA SER A 135 -5.67 -14.11 -44.05
C SER A 135 -6.17 -15.56 -44.26
N ARG A 136 -5.55 -16.54 -43.59
CA ARG A 136 -6.00 -17.95 -43.53
C ARG A 136 -5.78 -18.52 -42.13
N ARG A 137 -6.80 -19.19 -41.58
CA ARG A 137 -6.77 -19.83 -40.25
C ARG A 137 -6.28 -21.28 -40.37
N SER A 138 -4.97 -21.48 -40.37
CA SER A 138 -4.34 -22.82 -40.38
C SER A 138 -4.38 -23.48 -38.99
N GLY A 139 -4.06 -24.78 -38.92
CA GLY A 139 -3.92 -25.48 -37.63
C GLY A 139 -2.89 -24.82 -36.69
N THR A 140 -1.75 -24.37 -37.24
CA THR A 140 -0.73 -23.61 -36.49
C THR A 140 -1.28 -22.30 -35.95
N TRP A 141 -2.04 -21.56 -36.78
CA TRP A 141 -2.67 -20.32 -36.36
C TRP A 141 -3.66 -20.53 -35.21
N ILE A 142 -4.46 -21.62 -35.26
CA ILE A 142 -5.39 -21.98 -34.18
C ILE A 142 -4.63 -22.27 -32.88
N GLN A 143 -3.54 -23.03 -32.94
CA GLN A 143 -2.72 -23.32 -31.75
C GLN A 143 -2.12 -22.04 -31.14
N GLU A 144 -1.66 -21.11 -31.96
CA GLU A 144 -1.14 -19.82 -31.49
C GLU A 144 -2.24 -18.95 -30.87
N ALA A 145 -3.44 -18.93 -31.46
CA ALA A 145 -4.60 -18.23 -30.91
C ALA A 145 -4.99 -18.79 -29.53
N LEU A 146 -5.01 -20.12 -29.38
CA LEU A 146 -5.27 -20.77 -28.09
C LEU A 146 -4.21 -20.41 -27.05
N ARG A 147 -2.92 -20.48 -27.41
CA ARG A 147 -1.83 -20.10 -26.49
C ARG A 147 -1.90 -18.62 -26.08
N ALA A 148 -2.23 -17.72 -27.01
CA ALA A 148 -2.40 -16.30 -26.73
C ALA A 148 -3.60 -16.06 -25.79
N LYS A 149 -4.71 -16.77 -26.02
CA LYS A 149 -5.87 -16.76 -25.13
C LYS A 149 -5.52 -17.25 -23.73
N ASP A 150 -4.90 -18.43 -23.60
CA ASP A 150 -4.53 -19.00 -22.31
C ASP A 150 -3.60 -18.07 -21.51
N ARG A 151 -2.66 -17.40 -22.18
CA ARG A 151 -1.80 -16.38 -21.56
C ARG A 151 -2.62 -15.20 -21.04
N MET A 152 -3.50 -14.64 -21.86
CA MET A 152 -4.37 -13.53 -21.46
C MET A 152 -5.25 -13.91 -20.26
N GLU A 153 -5.83 -15.12 -20.26
CA GLU A 153 -6.66 -15.62 -19.14
C GLU A 153 -5.89 -15.72 -17.83
N LYS A 154 -4.66 -16.26 -17.90
CA LYS A 154 -3.77 -16.36 -16.73
C LYS A 154 -3.45 -14.97 -16.17
N GLU A 155 -3.02 -14.05 -17.02
CA GLU A 155 -2.66 -12.70 -16.61
C GLU A 155 -3.87 -11.91 -16.10
N TYR A 156 -5.06 -12.15 -16.68
CA TYR A 156 -6.31 -11.59 -16.18
C TYR A 156 -6.67 -12.13 -14.79
N PHE A 157 -6.46 -13.42 -14.55
CA PHE A 157 -6.67 -14.02 -13.23
C PHE A 157 -5.75 -13.37 -12.18
N ASP A 158 -4.46 -13.23 -12.47
CA ASP A 158 -3.48 -12.61 -11.58
C ASP A 158 -3.83 -11.13 -11.31
N TYR A 159 -4.24 -10.39 -12.34
CA TYR A 159 -4.72 -9.02 -12.20
C TYR A 159 -5.94 -8.93 -11.28
N ARG A 160 -6.94 -9.80 -11.49
CA ARG A 160 -8.18 -9.80 -10.70
C ARG A 160 -7.91 -10.09 -9.23
N LEU A 161 -7.04 -11.05 -8.93
CA LEU A 161 -6.64 -11.36 -7.55
C LEU A 161 -5.94 -10.16 -6.88
N SER A 162 -5.03 -9.51 -7.62
CA SER A 162 -4.28 -8.38 -7.11
C SER A 162 -5.16 -7.15 -6.86
N VAL A 163 -6.05 -6.79 -7.80
CA VAL A 163 -6.93 -5.63 -7.65
C VAL A 163 -8.02 -5.82 -6.58
N ASP A 164 -8.51 -7.05 -6.39
CA ASP A 164 -9.41 -7.40 -5.28
C ASP A 164 -8.69 -7.25 -3.92
N THR A 165 -7.47 -7.78 -3.81
CA THR A 165 -6.63 -7.63 -2.61
C THR A 165 -6.37 -6.15 -2.31
N PHE A 166 -6.03 -5.35 -3.32
CA PHE A 166 -5.86 -3.91 -3.16
C PHE A 166 -7.15 -3.21 -2.69
N GLY A 167 -8.30 -3.58 -3.27
CA GLY A 167 -9.61 -3.06 -2.89
C GLY A 167 -9.97 -3.35 -1.42
N ARG A 168 -9.65 -4.55 -0.92
CA ARG A 168 -9.87 -4.94 0.48
C ARG A 168 -8.96 -4.19 1.45
N LEU A 169 -7.69 -3.97 1.08
CA LEU A 169 -6.76 -3.20 1.90
C LEU A 169 -7.22 -1.74 2.06
N LEU A 170 -7.71 -1.13 0.99
CA LEU A 170 -8.29 0.22 1.03
C LEU A 170 -9.60 0.27 1.83
N GLU A 171 -10.37 -0.81 1.84
CA GLU A 171 -11.58 -0.94 2.65
C GLU A 171 -11.28 -1.08 4.15
N SER A 172 -10.19 -1.78 4.52
CA SER A 172 -9.77 -1.92 5.92
C SER A 172 -9.01 -0.71 6.45
N TYR A 173 -8.50 0.17 5.57
CA TYR A 173 -7.66 1.32 5.95
C TYR A 173 -8.26 2.22 7.06
N PRO A 174 -9.56 2.60 7.03
CA PRO A 174 -10.15 3.45 8.06
C PRO A 174 -10.01 2.89 9.48
N ALA A 175 -10.10 1.56 9.65
CA ALA A 175 -9.96 0.93 10.94
C ALA A 175 -8.56 1.15 11.53
N THR A 176 -7.50 0.89 10.75
CA THR A 176 -6.13 1.10 11.20
C THR A 176 -5.79 2.58 11.38
N ARG A 177 -6.30 3.45 10.48
CA ARG A 177 -6.16 4.91 10.58
C ARG A 177 -6.75 5.43 11.90
N SER A 178 -7.96 5.01 12.26
CA SER A 178 -8.65 5.49 13.46
C SER A 178 -7.86 5.23 14.75
N LYS A 179 -7.24 4.04 14.87
CA LYS A 179 -6.41 3.67 16.03
C LYS A 179 -5.22 4.61 16.20
N LEU A 180 -4.51 4.90 15.11
CA LEU A 180 -3.34 5.78 15.14
C LEU A 180 -3.74 7.26 15.30
N ALA A 181 -4.88 7.68 14.72
CA ALA A 181 -5.38 9.04 14.83
C ALA A 181 -5.58 9.49 16.29
N LEU A 182 -5.93 8.56 17.19
CA LEU A 182 -6.04 8.82 18.63
C LEU A 182 -4.70 9.18 19.29
N GLN A 183 -3.57 8.80 18.68
CA GLN A 183 -2.22 8.99 19.24
C GLN A 183 -1.49 10.20 18.64
N VAL A 184 -1.66 10.45 17.33
CA VAL A 184 -0.91 11.49 16.59
C VAL A 184 -1.79 12.59 16.00
N GLY A 185 -3.12 12.43 16.03
CA GLY A 185 -4.07 13.33 15.39
C GLY A 185 -4.38 12.94 13.94
N ALA A 186 -5.64 13.05 13.56
CA ALA A 186 -6.15 12.62 12.25
C ALA A 186 -5.57 13.40 11.05
N GLY A 187 -5.16 14.65 11.26
CA GLY A 187 -4.64 15.52 10.19
C GLY A 187 -3.25 15.15 9.66
N LEU A 188 -2.54 14.24 10.33
CA LEU A 188 -1.26 13.71 9.89
C LEU A 188 -1.38 12.45 9.01
N LEU A 189 -2.60 11.89 8.91
CA LEU A 189 -2.88 10.65 8.20
C LEU A 189 -3.63 10.95 6.91
N VAL A 190 -3.53 10.05 5.94
CA VAL A 190 -4.29 10.18 4.69
C VAL A 190 -5.79 10.17 5.00
N ASP A 191 -6.53 11.04 4.33
CA ASP A 191 -7.98 11.11 4.48
C ASP A 191 -8.64 9.81 3.99
N GLU A 192 -9.63 9.34 4.73
CA GLU A 192 -10.44 8.16 4.38
C GLU A 192 -11.14 8.35 3.03
N ALA A 193 -11.53 9.59 2.69
CA ALA A 193 -12.10 9.92 1.39
C ALA A 193 -11.11 9.67 0.24
N VAL A 194 -9.81 9.91 0.44
CA VAL A 194 -8.77 9.65 -0.56
C VAL A 194 -8.64 8.14 -0.80
N ALA A 195 -8.57 7.34 0.27
CA ALA A 195 -8.53 5.87 0.17
C ALA A 195 -9.81 5.31 -0.48
N ALA A 196 -10.99 5.80 -0.10
CA ALA A 196 -12.26 5.39 -0.68
C ALA A 196 -12.35 5.73 -2.18
N ASN A 197 -11.87 6.90 -2.59
CA ASN A 197 -11.84 7.29 -4.00
C ASN A 197 -10.85 6.45 -4.81
N ALA A 198 -9.67 6.13 -4.25
CA ALA A 198 -8.74 5.21 -4.88
C ALA A 198 -9.36 3.82 -5.09
N ARG A 199 -10.10 3.32 -4.09
CA ARG A 199 -10.82 2.04 -4.20
C ARG A 199 -11.86 2.08 -5.31
N LYS A 200 -12.66 3.15 -5.38
CA LYS A 200 -13.65 3.35 -6.46
C LYS A 200 -12.98 3.32 -7.84
N ARG A 201 -11.86 4.04 -8.02
CA ARG A 201 -11.10 4.05 -9.28
C ARG A 201 -10.53 2.68 -9.64
N ALA A 202 -9.99 1.95 -8.66
CA ALA A 202 -9.45 0.60 -8.86
C ALA A 202 -10.54 -0.36 -9.34
N LEU A 203 -11.70 -0.36 -8.68
CA LEU A 203 -12.84 -1.21 -9.05
C LEU A 203 -13.45 -0.83 -10.40
N ALA A 204 -13.58 0.47 -10.70
CA ALA A 204 -14.05 0.92 -12.01
C ALA A 204 -13.08 0.50 -13.13
N THR A 205 -11.78 0.60 -12.88
CA THR A 205 -10.74 0.14 -13.83
C THR A 205 -10.78 -1.37 -14.01
N SER A 206 -10.96 -2.14 -12.92
CA SER A 206 -11.08 -3.59 -12.98
C SER A 206 -12.26 -4.04 -13.85
N ARG A 207 -13.41 -3.35 -13.75
CA ARG A 207 -14.57 -3.60 -14.62
C ARG A 207 -14.25 -3.34 -16.09
N ARG A 208 -13.60 -2.20 -16.39
CA ARG A 208 -13.17 -1.88 -17.77
C ARG A 208 -12.26 -2.97 -18.35
N VAL A 209 -11.28 -3.44 -17.57
CA VAL A 209 -10.37 -4.53 -18.01
C VAL A 209 -11.14 -5.84 -18.19
N ALA A 210 -12.12 -6.14 -17.34
CA ALA A 210 -12.98 -7.31 -17.49
C ALA A 210 -13.77 -7.27 -18.81
N ASP A 211 -14.34 -6.11 -19.15
CA ASP A 211 -15.07 -5.91 -20.41
C ASP A 211 -14.14 -6.04 -21.64
N ASP A 212 -12.91 -5.53 -21.55
CA ASP A 212 -11.89 -5.69 -22.61
C ASP A 212 -11.53 -7.16 -22.85
N VAL A 213 -11.25 -7.88 -21.76
CA VAL A 213 -10.94 -9.32 -21.80
C VAL A 213 -12.11 -10.12 -22.35
N GLU A 214 -13.35 -9.80 -21.96
CA GLU A 214 -14.53 -10.49 -22.46
C GLU A 214 -14.73 -10.27 -23.96
N ARG A 215 -14.51 -9.05 -24.46
CA ARG A 215 -14.51 -8.77 -25.90
C ARG A 215 -13.44 -9.59 -26.63
N ALA A 216 -12.23 -9.68 -26.07
CA ALA A 216 -11.16 -10.48 -26.65
C ALA A 216 -11.48 -11.99 -26.65
N ARG A 217 -12.13 -12.51 -25.61
CA ARG A 217 -12.62 -13.91 -25.56
C ARG A 217 -13.62 -14.20 -26.67
N GLN A 218 -14.57 -13.30 -26.91
CA GLN A 218 -15.58 -13.45 -27.94
C GLN A 218 -14.97 -13.45 -29.34
N LEU A 219 -13.93 -12.66 -29.58
CA LEU A 219 -13.17 -12.69 -30.84
C LEU A 219 -12.49 -14.04 -31.03
N ALA A 220 -11.87 -14.57 -29.96
CA ALA A 220 -11.15 -15.84 -29.96
C ALA A 220 -12.06 -17.08 -29.76
N ALA A 221 -13.39 -16.91 -29.76
CA ALA A 221 -14.32 -18.02 -29.77
C ALA A 221 -14.32 -18.63 -31.17
N VAL A 222 -13.37 -19.54 -31.41
CA VAL A 222 -13.33 -20.37 -32.62
C VAL A 222 -14.62 -21.18 -32.67
N ARG A 223 -15.44 -20.97 -33.70
CA ARG A 223 -16.47 -21.91 -34.15
C ARG A 223 -15.83 -22.92 -35.09
#